data_AF-A0A1Y6F4Z3-F1
#
_entry.id   AF-A0A1Y6F4Z3-F1
#
_cell.length_a   1.000
_cell.length_b   1.000
_cell.length_c   1.000
_cell.angle_alpha   90.00
_cell.angle_beta   90.00
_cell.angle_gamma   90.00
#
_symmetry.space_group_name_H-M   'P 1'
#
loop_
_entity.id
_entity.type
_entity.pdbx_description
1 polymer ?
#
loop_
_entity_poly.entity_id
_entity_poly.type
_entity_poly.pdbx_seq_one_letter_code
_entity_poly.pdbx_strand_id
1 'polypeptide(L)' 'MNLSALVWLALVPLATGPLPAQERSLVVTLCSGGTISIPIGNNSDQQPSAPPCLQKGCHAGTCRKRS' A
#
# COMPACT_ATOMS: atom_id res chain seq x y z
N MET A 1 27.48 -32.04 -7.27
CA MET A 1 26.55 -30.92 -7.50
C MET A 1 25.94 -31.12 -8.87
N ASN A 2 24.63 -31.35 -8.92
CA ASN A 2 23.98 -31.97 -10.07
C ASN A 2 23.36 -30.84 -10.90
N LEU A 3 23.92 -30.55 -12.08
CA LEU A 3 23.53 -29.42 -12.91
C LEU A 3 22.03 -29.42 -13.25
N SER A 4 21.46 -30.61 -13.45
CA SER A 4 20.04 -30.80 -13.76
C SER A 4 19.12 -30.36 -12.62
N ALA A 5 19.51 -30.54 -11.36
CA ALA A 5 18.70 -30.11 -10.21
C ALA A 5 18.62 -28.57 -10.11
N LEU A 6 19.68 -27.86 -10.54
CA LEU A 6 19.72 -26.40 -10.54
C LEU A 6 18.78 -25.81 -11.60
N VAL A 7 18.66 -26.46 -12.76
CA VAL A 7 17.74 -26.05 -13.83
C VAL A 7 16.29 -26.10 -13.35
N TRP A 8 15.90 -27.18 -12.66
CA TRP A 8 14.54 -27.29 -12.11
C TRP A 8 14.24 -26.23 -11.06
N LEU A 9 15.18 -25.94 -10.15
CA LEU A 9 15.02 -24.90 -9.15
C LEU A 9 14.86 -23.50 -9.77
N ALA A 10 15.55 -23.23 -10.88
CA ALA A 10 15.46 -21.94 -11.56
C ALA A 10 14.11 -21.71 -12.25
N LEU A 11 13.36 -22.76 -12.60
CA LEU A 11 12.03 -22.65 -13.20
C LEU A 11 10.91 -22.38 -12.18
N VAL A 12 11.15 -22.61 -10.89
CA VAL A 12 10.11 -22.50 -9.85
C VAL A 12 9.44 -21.11 -9.83
N PRO A 13 10.17 -19.97 -9.85
CA PRO A 13 9.53 -18.65 -9.80
C PRO A 13 8.67 -18.33 -11.01
N LEU A 14 9.01 -18.87 -12.19
CA LEU A 14 8.21 -18.70 -13.41
C LEU A 14 6.89 -19.48 -13.31
N ALA A 15 6.92 -20.67 -12.71
CA ALA A 15 5.74 -21.51 -12.53
C ALA A 15 4.82 -21.00 -11.41
N THR A 16 5.37 -20.40 -10.35
CA THR A 16 4.58 -19.90 -9.21
C THR A 16 4.02 -18.50 -9.43
N GLY A 17 4.55 -17.75 -10.40
CA GLY A 17 4.17 -16.36 -10.62
C GLY A 17 4.64 -15.42 -9.50
N PRO A 18 4.32 -14.11 -9.60
CA PRO A 18 4.67 -13.14 -8.56
C PRO A 18 3.97 -13.50 -7.25
N LEU A 19 4.72 -13.48 -6.15
CA LEU A 19 4.13 -13.65 -4.83
C LEU A 19 3.10 -12.52 -4.60
N PRO A 20 1.97 -12.80 -3.94
CA PRO A 20 1.03 -11.76 -3.57
C PRO A 20 1.76 -10.70 -2.75
N ALA A 21 1.70 -9.45 -3.22
CA ALA A 21 2.24 -8.33 -2.47
C ALA A 21 1.50 -8.26 -1.13
N GLN A 22 2.27 -8.15 -0.05
CA GLN A 22 1.67 -8.03 1.28
C GLN A 22 1.01 -6.65 1.39
N GLU A 23 -0.30 -6.62 1.21
CA GLU A 23 -1.10 -5.42 1.42
C GLU A 23 -1.00 -5.03 2.89
N ARG A 24 -0.55 -3.80 3.14
CA ARG A 24 -0.40 -3.27 4.48
C ARG A 24 -1.64 -2.45 4.79
N SER A 25 -2.50 -2.95 5.68
CA SER A 25 -3.71 -2.25 6.10
C SER A 25 -3.61 -1.77 7.53
N LEU A 26 -4.02 -0.53 7.78
CA LEU A 26 -4.25 -0.02 9.13
C LEU A 26 -5.71 -0.33 9.52
N VAL A 27 -5.87 -1.23 10.49
CA VAL A 27 -7.18 -1.56 11.05
C VAL A 27 -7.41 -0.70 12.28
N VAL A 28 -8.50 0.07 12.28
CA VAL A 28 -8.90 0.90 13.43
C VAL A 28 -10.31 0.55 13.88
N THR A 29 -10.54 0.61 15.19
CA THR A 29 -11.85 0.44 15.79
C THR A 29 -12.49 1.81 15.98
N LEU A 30 -13.74 1.96 15.54
CA LEU A 30 -14.53 3.16 15.69
C LEU A 30 -15.19 3.16 17.06
N CYS A 31 -15.39 4.36 17.60
CA CYS A 31 -16.12 4.55 18.86
C CYS A 31 -17.57 4.02 18.79
N SER A 32 -18.15 3.95 17.59
CA SER A 32 -19.47 3.34 17.35
C SER A 32 -19.47 1.81 17.35
N GLY A 33 -18.32 1.16 17.55
CA GLY A 33 -18.19 -0.30 17.66
C GLY A 33 -17.92 -1.04 16.35
N GLY A 34 -17.63 -0.33 15.26
CA GLY A 34 -17.22 -0.92 13.98
C GLY A 34 -15.69 -0.98 13.80
N THR A 35 -15.22 -1.76 12.84
CA THR A 35 -13.81 -1.75 12.41
C THR A 35 -13.71 -1.34 10.95
N ILE A 36 -12.78 -0.45 10.63
CA ILE A 36 -12.44 -0.11 9.24
C ILE A 36 -11.01 -0.53 8.94
N SER A 37 -10.78 -0.97 7.70
CA SER A 37 -9.46 -1.28 7.16
C SER A 37 -9.08 -0.21 6.16
N ILE A 38 -7.97 0.50 6.42
CA ILE A 38 -7.46 1.55 5.55
C ILE A 38 -6.22 0.98 4.84
N PRO A 39 -6.25 0.76 3.51
CA PRO A 39 -5.07 0.32 2.79
C PRO A 39 -3.99 1.41 2.83
N ILE A 40 -2.80 1.05 3.29
CA ILE A 40 -1.63 1.92 3.27
C ILE A 40 -0.95 1.68 1.91
N GLY A 41 -1.17 2.59 0.97
CA GLY A 41 -0.43 2.63 -0.29
C GLY A 41 1.07 2.80 -0.05
N ASN A 42 1.89 2.37 -1.01
CA ASN A 42 3.32 2.64 -0.95
C ASN A 42 3.60 4.09 -1.41
N ASN A 43 4.79 4.65 -1.13
CA ASN A 43 5.13 6.04 -1.53
C ASN A 43 5.14 6.29 -3.05
N SER A 44 5.01 5.25 -3.87
CA SER A 44 4.87 5.32 -5.34
C SER A 44 3.41 5.42 -5.79
N ASP A 45 2.45 5.15 -4.91
CA ASP A 45 1.02 5.46 -5.11
C ASP A 45 0.78 6.95 -4.81
N GLN A 46 1.53 7.84 -5.47
CA GLN A 46 1.26 9.27 -5.45
C GLN A 46 -0.02 9.50 -6.27
N GLN A 47 -1.16 9.29 -5.62
CA GLN A 47 -2.42 9.88 -6.07
C GLN A 47 -2.14 11.37 -6.30
N PRO A 48 -2.44 11.94 -7.48
CA PRO A 48 -2.31 13.36 -7.72
C PRO A 48 -2.97 14.08 -6.56
N SER A 49 -2.24 15.01 -5.93
CA SER A 49 -2.73 15.77 -4.79
C SER A 49 -4.12 16.28 -5.14
N ALA A 50 -5.13 15.82 -4.40
CA ALA A 50 -6.52 16.14 -4.66
C ALA A 50 -6.66 17.66 -4.85
N PRO A 51 -7.53 18.12 -5.76
CA PRO A 51 -7.74 19.54 -5.97
C PRO A 51 -8.01 20.21 -4.62
N PRO A 52 -7.51 21.45 -4.40
CA PRO A 52 -7.67 22.14 -3.14
C PRO A 52 -9.14 22.12 -2.76
N CYS A 53 -9.44 21.65 -1.54
CA CYS A 53 -10.82 21.56 -1.07
C CYS A 53 -11.44 22.97 -1.10
N LEU A 54 -12.32 23.22 -2.08
CA LEU A 54 -12.95 24.52 -2.32
C LEU A 54 -14.00 24.88 -1.24
N GLN A 55 -14.20 24.00 -0.27
CA GLN A 55 -15.15 24.20 0.81
C GLN A 55 -14.58 25.19 1.82
N LYS A 56 -15.31 26.30 2.04
CA LYS A 56 -14.97 27.28 3.09
C LYS A 56 -14.85 26.56 4.43
N GLY A 57 -13.72 26.77 5.13
CA GLY A 57 -13.44 26.13 6.42
C GLY A 57 -12.70 24.80 6.36
N CYS A 58 -12.27 24.32 5.19
CA CYS A 58 -11.41 23.15 5.11
C CYS A 58 -10.01 23.47 5.70
N HIS A 59 -9.73 22.96 6.90
CA HIS A 59 -8.41 23.01 7.55
C HIS A 59 -7.51 21.82 7.17
N ALA A 60 -7.93 20.98 6.22
CA ALA A 60 -7.13 19.86 5.71
C ALA A 60 -6.13 20.26 4.61
N GLY A 61 -5.97 21.57 4.34
CA GLY A 61 -4.94 22.09 3.46
C GLY A 61 -3.54 21.84 4.02
N THR A 62 -2.57 21.60 3.13
CA THR A 62 -1.16 21.26 3.40
C THR A 62 -0.35 22.35 4.09
N CYS A 63 -0.97 23.29 4.80
CA CYS A 63 -0.32 24.31 5.61
C CYS A 63 0.15 23.75 6.97
N ARG A 64 0.81 22.59 6.99
CA ARG A 64 1.66 22.26 8.15
C ARG A 64 3.03 22.88 7.91
N LYS A 65 3.48 23.71 8.85
CA LYS A 65 4.86 24.18 8.86
C LYS A 65 5.78 22.98 9.08
N ARG A 66 6.60 22.67 8.08
CA ARG A 66 7.66 21.67 8.20
C ARG A 66 8.76 22.29 9.06
N SER A 67 9.02 21.68 10.22
CA SER A 67 10.14 22.02 11.10
C SER A 67 11.46 21.62 10.47
#